data_AF-A0A2T5B2X2-F1
#
_entry.id   AF-A0A2T5B2X2-F1
#
_cell.length_a   1.000
_cell.length_b   1.000
_cell.length_c   1.000
_cell.angle_alpha   90.00
_cell.angle_beta   90.00
_cell.angle_gamma   90.00
#
_symmetry.space_group_name_H-M   'P 1'
#
loop_
_entity.id
_entity.type
_entity.pdbx_description
1 polymer ?
#
loop_
_entity_poly.entity_id
_entity_poly.type
_entity_poly.pdbx_seq_one_letter_code
_entity_poly.pdbx_strand_id
1 'polypeptide(L)'
;MNDAEFAEQWQLVNTPLGEEWSGRARYAAAMWFHKRGDMDAETLEVYRICSRLDSADPLPIIRDRGVGEHWLKRMEEGKRG
;
A
#
# COMPACT_ATOMS: atom_id res chain seq x y z
N MET A 1 17.07 -11.29 3.82
CA MET A 1 16.05 -10.38 3.26
C MET A 1 16.79 -9.10 2.89
N ASN A 2 16.57 -8.52 1.72
CA ASN A 2 17.31 -7.31 1.32
C ASN A 2 16.60 -6.08 1.86
N ASP A 3 17.17 -5.43 2.89
CA ASP A 3 16.60 -4.22 3.50
C ASP A 3 16.43 -3.09 2.48
N ALA A 4 17.27 -3.05 1.44
CA ALA A 4 17.16 -2.08 0.36
C ALA A 4 15.90 -2.28 -0.49
N GLU A 5 15.55 -3.53 -0.80
CA GLU A 5 14.32 -3.84 -1.56
C GLU A 5 13.08 -3.49 -0.72
N PHE A 6 13.09 -3.82 0.58
CA PHE A 6 12.01 -3.42 1.47
C PHE A 6 11.82 -1.89 1.48
N ALA A 7 12.92 -1.13 1.60
CA ALA A 7 12.88 0.32 1.61
C ALA A 7 12.33 0.91 0.29
N GLU A 8 12.76 0.37 -0.85
CA GLU A 8 12.24 0.76 -2.17
C GLU A 8 10.73 0.49 -2.29
N GLN A 9 10.29 -0.72 -1.93
CA GLN A 9 8.87 -1.07 -1.99
C GLN A 9 8.04 -0.24 -0.99
N TRP A 10 8.61 0.11 0.16
CA TRP A 10 7.98 1.01 1.12
C TRP A 10 7.81 2.43 0.56
N GLN A 11 8.77 2.94 -0.21
CA GLN A 11 8.63 4.21 -0.91
C GLN A 11 7.54 4.13 -1.98
N LEU A 12 7.53 3.07 -2.78
CA LEU A 12 6.56 2.88 -3.88
C LEU A 12 5.11 2.72 -3.37
N VAL A 13 4.89 2.03 -2.25
CA VAL A 13 3.52 1.90 -1.67
C VAL A 13 3.01 3.23 -1.09
N ASN A 14 3.92 4.18 -0.83
CA ASN A 14 3.64 5.54 -0.36
C ASN A 14 3.76 6.61 -1.46
N THR A 15 3.88 6.24 -2.75
CA THR A 15 3.92 7.21 -3.84
C THR A 15 2.74 8.19 -3.75
N PRO A 16 2.97 9.52 -3.81
CA PRO A 16 1.93 10.52 -3.64
C PRO A 16 0.71 10.33 -4.56
N LEU A 17 -0.46 10.75 -4.07
CA LEU A 17 -1.69 10.71 -4.86
C LEU A 17 -1.62 11.73 -6.00
N GLY A 18 -2.16 11.35 -7.16
CA GLY A 18 -2.30 12.23 -8.32
C GLY A 18 -1.04 12.34 -9.20
N GLU A 19 0.08 11.77 -8.78
CA GLU A 19 1.22 11.56 -9.69
C GLU A 19 0.86 10.54 -10.76
N GLU A 20 1.28 10.79 -12.01
CA GLU A 20 1.01 9.92 -13.14
C GLU A 20 1.50 8.49 -12.85
N TRP A 21 0.61 7.50 -13.00
CA TRP A 21 0.86 6.08 -12.73
C TRP A 21 1.07 5.69 -11.26
N SER A 22 0.90 6.63 -10.33
CA SER A 22 1.09 6.37 -8.90
C SER A 22 0.15 5.30 -8.34
N GLY A 23 -1.08 5.18 -8.86
CA GLY A 23 -2.00 4.12 -8.47
C GLY A 23 -1.45 2.73 -8.79
N ARG A 24 -0.79 2.57 -9.95
CA ARG A 24 -0.16 1.31 -10.37
C ARG A 24 1.12 1.04 -9.60
N ALA A 25 1.93 2.06 -9.32
CA ALA A 25 3.13 1.95 -8.50
C ALA A 25 2.79 1.44 -7.09
N ARG A 26 1.80 2.07 -6.44
CA ARG A 26 1.31 1.63 -5.12
C ARG A 26 0.82 0.19 -5.13
N TYR A 27 0.07 -0.22 -6.16
CA TYR A 27 -0.40 -1.60 -6.29
C TYR A 27 0.71 -2.61 -6.53
N ALA A 28 1.71 -2.28 -7.37
CA ALA A 28 2.86 -3.14 -7.61
C ALA A 28 3.63 -3.42 -6.30
N ALA A 29 3.85 -2.38 -5.49
CA ALA A 29 4.45 -2.52 -4.18
C ALA A 29 3.57 -3.30 -3.19
N ALA A 30 2.26 -3.04 -3.18
CA ALA A 30 1.30 -3.80 -2.37
C ALA A 30 1.34 -5.31 -2.67
N MET A 31 1.45 -5.71 -3.95
CA MET A 31 1.62 -7.11 -4.33
C MET A 31 2.91 -7.72 -3.74
N TRP A 32 4.00 -6.94 -3.67
CA TRP A 32 5.24 -7.41 -3.07
C TRP A 32 5.08 -7.68 -1.57
N PHE A 33 4.44 -6.76 -0.82
CA PHE A 33 4.12 -6.97 0.59
C PHE A 33 3.20 -8.18 0.81
N HIS A 34 2.19 -8.34 -0.04
CA HIS A 34 1.26 -9.47 0.05
C HIS A 34 1.97 -10.82 -0.14
N LYS A 35 2.84 -10.95 -1.15
CA LYS A 35 3.59 -12.19 -1.41
C LYS A 35 4.48 -12.64 -0.25
N ARG A 36 4.82 -11.72 0.66
CA ARG A 36 5.64 -11.96 1.84
C ARG A 36 4.83 -12.21 3.11
N GLY A 37 3.50 -12.04 3.04
CA GLY A 37 2.62 -12.11 4.20
C GLY A 37 2.59 -10.85 5.06
N ASP A 38 3.23 -9.75 4.60
CA ASP A 38 3.20 -8.45 5.30
C ASP A 38 1.85 -7.72 5.11
N MET A 39 1.04 -8.13 4.13
CA MET A 39 -0.27 -7.56 3.77
C MET A 39 -1.25 -8.68 3.43
N ASP A 40 -2.47 -8.63 3.97
CA ASP A 40 -3.51 -9.60 3.65
C ASP A 40 -4.15 -9.38 2.26
N ALA A 41 -4.89 -10.38 1.78
CA ALA A 41 -5.50 -10.35 0.45
C ALA A 41 -6.61 -9.29 0.32
N GLU A 42 -7.34 -8.99 1.39
CA GLU A 42 -8.43 -8.00 1.37
C GLU A 42 -7.87 -6.58 1.23
N THR A 43 -6.76 -6.30 1.91
CA THR A 43 -5.99 -5.06 1.79
C THR A 43 -5.43 -4.91 0.38
N LEU A 44 -4.83 -5.98 -0.17
CA LEU A 44 -4.31 -5.97 -1.54
C LEU A 44 -5.41 -5.65 -2.57
N GLU A 45 -6.61 -6.20 -2.38
CA GLU A 45 -7.74 -5.96 -3.26
C GLU A 45 -8.15 -4.47 -3.28
N VAL A 46 -8.06 -3.78 -2.14
CA VAL A 46 -8.30 -2.33 -2.10
C VAL A 46 -7.26 -1.58 -2.94
N TYR A 47 -5.96 -1.92 -2.81
CA TYR A 47 -4.91 -1.33 -3.65
C TYR A 47 -5.17 -1.62 -5.14
N ARG A 48 -5.61 -2.83 -5.49
CA ARG A 48 -5.95 -3.20 -6.87
C ARG A 48 -7.07 -2.34 -7.43
N ILE A 49 -8.12 -2.10 -6.64
CA ILE A 49 -9.24 -1.24 -7.04
C ILE A 49 -8.76 0.21 -7.27
N CYS A 50 -7.97 0.74 -6.33
CA CYS A 50 -7.45 2.11 -6.39
C CYS A 50 -6.43 2.32 -7.53
N SER A 51 -5.79 1.25 -8.02
CA SER A 51 -4.77 1.35 -9.08
C SER A 51 -5.26 1.95 -10.42
N ARG A 52 -6.57 2.07 -10.61
CA ARG A 52 -7.19 2.67 -11.80
C ARG A 52 -7.19 4.19 -11.78
N LEU A 53 -7.08 4.82 -10.62
CA LEU A 53 -7.16 6.26 -10.44
C LEU A 53 -6.00 6.71 -9.54
N ASP A 54 -5.06 7.47 -10.10
CA ASP A 54 -3.86 7.91 -9.38
C ASP A 54 -4.18 8.74 -8.12
N SER A 55 -5.32 9.42 -8.11
CA SER A 55 -5.82 10.20 -6.97
C SER A 55 -6.54 9.38 -5.89
N ALA A 56 -6.76 8.08 -6.10
CA ALA A 56 -7.48 7.24 -5.13
C ALA A 56 -6.56 6.83 -3.97
N ASP A 57 -7.01 7.12 -2.74
CA ASP A 57 -6.37 6.72 -1.49
C ASP A 57 -6.94 5.37 -1.00
N PRO A 58 -6.13 4.30 -0.91
CA PRO A 58 -6.58 3.02 -0.39
C PRO A 58 -6.82 3.03 1.13
N LEU A 59 -6.14 3.89 1.91
CA LEU A 59 -6.14 3.78 3.38
C LEU A 59 -7.51 4.06 4.03
N PRO A 60 -8.29 5.09 3.60
CA PRO A 60 -9.65 5.28 4.09
C PRO A 60 -10.55 4.08 3.76
N ILE A 61 -10.43 3.51 2.56
CA ILE A 61 -11.27 2.38 2.12
C ILE A 61 -10.94 1.11 2.92
N ILE A 62 -9.66 0.86 3.20
CA ILE A 62 -9.23 -0.25 4.07
C ILE A 62 -9.84 -0.08 5.46
N ARG A 63 -9.75 1.13 6.03
CA ARG A 63 -10.32 1.46 7.35
C ARG A 63 -11.84 1.26 7.39
N ASP A 64 -12.55 1.78 6.39
CA ASP A 64 -14.01 1.69 6.31
C ASP A 64 -14.51 0.24 6.15
N ARG A 65 -13.71 -0.62 5.51
CA ARG A 65 -14.01 -2.05 5.36
C ARG A 65 -13.68 -2.88 6.60
N GLY A 66 -12.94 -2.32 7.57
CA GLY A 66 -12.50 -3.07 8.76
C GLY A 66 -11.51 -4.20 8.45
N VAL A 67 -10.72 -4.06 7.38
CA VAL A 67 -9.68 -5.03 6.98
C VAL A 67 -8.30 -4.43 7.19
N GLY A 68 -7.24 -5.24 7.15
CA GLY A 68 -5.87 -4.71 7.11
C GLY A 68 -5.43 -3.95 8.36
N GLU A 69 -5.97 -4.25 9.54
CA GLU A 69 -5.64 -3.53 10.79
C GLU A 69 -4.12 -3.45 11.05
N HIS A 70 -3.41 -4.56 10.85
CA HIS A 70 -1.95 -4.62 10.97
C HIS A 70 -1.25 -3.73 9.95
N TRP A 71 -1.76 -3.68 8.71
CA TRP A 71 -1.21 -2.84 7.66
C TRP A 71 -1.43 -1.36 7.96
N LEU A 72 -2.64 -0.97 8.38
CA LEU A 72 -2.95 0.41 8.78
C LEU A 72 -2.05 0.88 9.92
N LYS A 73 -1.86 0.06 10.95
CA LYS A 73 -0.96 0.37 12.06
C LYS A 73 0.47 0.62 11.56
N ARG A 74 0.98 -0.22 10.66
CA ARG A 74 2.31 -0.05 10.07
C ARG A 74 2.43 1.25 9.27
N MET A 75 1.40 1.62 8.51
CA MET A 75 1.35 2.88 7.77
C MET A 75 1.35 4.09 8.71
N GLU A 76 0.71 4.00 9.88
CA GLU A 76 0.72 5.05 10.89
C GLU A 76 2.08 5.18 11.60
N GLU A 77 2.74 4.05 11.89
CA GLU A 77 4.09 4.02 12.46
C GLU A 77 5.12 4.62 11.48
N GLY A 78 5.02 4.28 10.19
CA GLY A 78 5.90 4.82 9.14
C GLY A 78 5.75 6.32 8.88
N LYS A 79 4.64 6.95 9.28
CA LYS A 79 4.44 8.41 9.21
C LYS A 79 5.10 9.18 10.36
N ARG A 80 5.51 8.48 11.43
CA ARG A 80 6.13 9.09 12.62
C ARG A 80 7.66 9.12 12.58
N GLY A 81 8.25 8.50 11.55
CA GLY A 81 9.69 8.45 11.31
C GLY A 81 10.18 9.54 10.38
#